data_AF-A0A963F5J4-F1
#
_entry.id   AF-A0A963F5J4-F1
#
_cell.length_a   1.000
_cell.length_b   1.000
_cell.length_c   1.000
_cell.angle_alpha   90.00
_cell.angle_beta   90.00
_cell.angle_gamma   90.00
#
_symmetry.space_group_name_H-M   'P 1'
#
loop_
_entity.id
_entity.type
_entity.pdbx_description
1 polymer ?
#
loop_
_entity_poly.entity_id
_entity_poly.type
_entity_poly.pdbx_seq_one_letter_code
_entity_poly.pdbx_strand_id
1 'polypeptide(L)'
;GTGHAVEQALPAMAGMDRILVLYGDVPLIGNETLDALLKAGEESPLVLLTVTLANPTGYGRIVRDDSFNIRRIVEQKDAAPEVLALNEINTGIMLVDGPKLGNWIARLDNDNAQGEYYLTDIVAMAVAEGTKVQSAQPKDEFEVMGVNDKAQLAQMERHLQLIRAKSLMRSGVTLRDPARFDLRGSLTAGRDVELDINVVIAGDVV
;
A
#
# COMPACT_ATOMS: atom_id res chain seq x y z
N GLY A 1 -15.16 -10.90 -1.07
CA GLY A 1 -14.01 -10.51 -0.24
C GLY A 1 -12.69 -10.72 -0.93
N THR A 2 -11.68 -10.02 -0.43
CA THR A 2 -10.30 -10.03 -0.91
C THR A 2 -9.65 -11.41 -0.85
N GLY A 3 -10.02 -12.26 0.12
CA GLY A 3 -9.51 -13.63 0.22
C GLY A 3 -9.90 -14.49 -0.98
N HIS A 4 -11.16 -14.39 -1.43
CA HIS A 4 -11.64 -15.10 -2.61
C HIS A 4 -10.98 -14.59 -3.90
N ALA A 5 -10.66 -13.29 -3.98
CA ALA A 5 -9.93 -12.75 -5.14
C ALA A 5 -8.53 -13.36 -5.27
N VAL A 6 -7.82 -13.55 -4.14
CA VAL A 6 -6.54 -14.26 -4.10
C VAL A 6 -6.71 -15.74 -4.44
N GLU A 7 -7.77 -16.38 -3.93
CA GLU A 7 -8.10 -17.77 -4.25
C GLU A 7 -8.23 -18.00 -5.76
N GLN A 8 -8.91 -17.10 -6.48
CA GLN A 8 -9.04 -17.19 -7.94
C GLN A 8 -7.69 -17.09 -8.68
N ALA A 9 -6.70 -16.42 -8.08
CA ALA A 9 -5.36 -16.29 -8.65
C ALA A 9 -4.42 -17.45 -8.29
N LEU A 10 -4.71 -18.23 -7.24
CA LEU A 10 -3.83 -19.31 -6.76
C LEU A 10 -3.36 -20.29 -7.84
N PRO A 11 -4.21 -20.76 -8.78
CA PRO A 11 -3.76 -21.68 -9.82
C PRO A 11 -2.66 -21.10 -10.72
N ALA A 12 -2.69 -19.79 -10.99
CA ALA A 12 -1.69 -19.10 -11.80
C ALA A 12 -0.36 -18.87 -11.05
N MET A 13 -0.38 -18.99 -9.72
CA MET A 13 0.78 -18.80 -8.84
C MET A 13 1.37 -20.13 -8.36
N ALA A 14 0.92 -21.26 -8.90
CA ALA A 14 1.39 -22.58 -8.52
C ALA A 14 2.92 -22.70 -8.66
N GLY A 15 3.59 -23.11 -7.58
CA GLY A 15 5.04 -23.25 -7.53
C GLY A 15 5.83 -21.96 -7.27
N MET A 16 5.17 -20.83 -7.04
CA MET A 16 5.83 -19.59 -6.61
C MET A 16 6.17 -19.67 -5.13
N ASP A 17 7.42 -19.36 -4.78
CA ASP A 17 7.87 -19.35 -3.38
C ASP A 17 7.37 -18.13 -2.62
N ARG A 18 7.24 -16.99 -3.30
CA ARG A 18 6.80 -15.72 -2.71
C ARG A 18 5.75 -15.06 -3.58
N ILE A 19 4.71 -14.56 -2.92
CA ILE A 19 3.57 -13.90 -3.53
C ILE A 19 3.43 -12.52 -2.92
N LEU A 20 3.52 -11.49 -3.77
CA LEU A 20 3.25 -10.12 -3.40
C LEU A 20 1.82 -9.77 -3.83
N VAL A 21 0.96 -9.45 -2.87
CA VAL A 21 -0.41 -9.02 -3.11
C VAL A 21 -0.45 -7.50 -3.11
N LEU A 22 -0.91 -6.93 -4.23
CA LEU A 22 -1.07 -5.49 -4.45
C LEU A 22 -2.51 -5.19 -4.86
N TYR A 23 -2.91 -3.92 -4.75
CA TYR A 23 -4.23 -3.46 -5.20
C TYR A 23 -4.14 -2.60 -6.45
N GLY A 24 -5.09 -2.80 -7.36
CA GLY A 24 -5.14 -2.09 -8.64
C GLY A 24 -5.57 -0.62 -8.55
N ASP A 25 -6.07 -0.19 -7.39
CA ASP A 25 -6.53 1.17 -7.11
C ASP A 25 -5.52 2.00 -6.30
N VAL A 26 -4.30 1.49 -6.05
CA VAL A 26 -3.22 2.18 -5.33
C VAL A 26 -2.12 2.57 -6.34
N PRO A 27 -2.25 3.74 -7.02
CA PRO A 27 -1.43 4.04 -8.20
C PRO A 27 -0.01 4.55 -7.89
N LEU A 28 0.27 4.94 -6.65
CA LEU A 28 1.52 5.62 -6.29
C LEU A 28 2.52 4.75 -5.51
N ILE A 29 2.26 3.44 -5.38
CA ILE A 29 3.18 2.54 -4.69
C ILE A 29 4.59 2.61 -5.30
N GLY A 30 5.59 2.93 -4.48
CA GLY A 30 6.96 3.13 -4.92
C GLY A 30 7.81 1.85 -4.86
N ASN A 31 8.82 1.76 -5.74
CA ASN A 31 9.76 0.65 -5.75
C ASN A 31 10.49 0.48 -4.40
N GLU A 32 10.92 1.58 -3.77
CA GLU A 32 11.62 1.52 -2.48
C GLU A 32 10.76 0.90 -1.36
N THR A 33 9.45 1.13 -1.40
CA THR A 33 8.48 0.54 -0.47
C THR A 33 8.33 -0.96 -0.72
N LEU A 34 8.27 -1.38 -1.99
CA LEU A 34 8.23 -2.80 -2.36
C LEU A 34 9.55 -3.52 -1.98
N ASP A 35 10.69 -2.88 -2.19
CA ASP A 35 12.00 -3.41 -1.79
C ASP A 35 12.08 -3.60 -0.26
N ALA A 36 11.52 -2.66 0.52
CA ALA A 36 11.44 -2.79 1.97
C ALA A 36 10.61 -4.01 2.41
N LEU A 37 9.50 -4.30 1.72
CA LEU A 37 8.70 -5.51 1.96
C LEU A 37 9.48 -6.78 1.63
N LEU A 38 10.14 -6.83 0.46
CA LEU A 38 10.93 -7.98 0.03
C LEU A 38 12.06 -8.29 1.02
N LYS A 39 12.75 -7.24 1.48
CA LYS A 39 13.82 -7.34 2.47
C LYS A 39 13.31 -7.87 3.82
N ALA A 40 12.20 -7.34 4.33
CA ALA A 40 11.58 -7.88 5.55
C ALA A 40 11.16 -9.35 5.36
N GLY A 41 10.78 -9.73 4.14
CA GLY A 41 10.42 -11.09 3.80
C GLY A 41 11.57 -12.08 3.92
N GLU A 42 12.83 -11.64 3.87
CA GLU A 42 14.00 -12.52 4.07
C GLU A 42 13.97 -13.23 5.45
N GLU A 43 13.39 -12.57 6.45
CA GLU A 43 13.31 -13.10 7.82
C GLU A 43 11.90 -13.58 8.22
N SER A 44 10.90 -13.38 7.36
CA SER A 44 9.49 -13.57 7.71
C SER A 44 8.68 -14.08 6.52
N PRO A 45 7.94 -15.19 6.66
CA PRO A 45 7.09 -15.72 5.58
C PRO A 45 5.78 -14.93 5.40
N LEU A 46 5.50 -13.96 6.27
CA LEU A 46 4.41 -13.01 6.10
C LEU A 46 4.89 -11.62 6.50
N VAL A 47 4.75 -10.66 5.58
CA VAL A 47 5.06 -9.25 5.80
C VAL A 47 3.89 -8.40 5.35
N LEU A 48 3.46 -7.48 6.19
CA LEU A 48 2.39 -6.55 5.92
C LEU A 48 2.97 -5.16 5.66
N LEU A 49 2.42 -4.44 4.68
CA LEU A 49 2.66 -3.00 4.60
C LEU A 49 1.63 -2.30 5.48
N THR A 50 2.10 -1.59 6.50
CA THR A 50 1.26 -0.83 7.43
C THR A 50 1.53 0.65 7.28
N VAL A 51 0.59 1.49 7.74
CA VAL A 51 0.81 2.94 7.80
C VAL A 51 0.08 3.48 9.03
N THR A 52 0.63 4.52 9.65
CA THR A 52 -0.04 5.22 10.75
C THR A 52 -0.70 6.47 10.20
N LEU A 53 -2.03 6.54 10.26
CA LEU A 53 -2.80 7.67 9.75
C LEU A 53 -3.34 8.52 10.90
N ALA A 54 -3.47 9.82 10.67
CA ALA A 54 -4.17 10.72 11.60
C ALA A 54 -5.68 10.40 11.68
N ASN A 55 -6.27 9.92 10.58
CA ASN A 55 -7.64 9.45 10.54
C ASN A 55 -7.71 8.05 9.90
N PRO A 56 -7.78 6.97 10.70
CA PRO A 56 -7.78 5.60 10.20
C PRO A 56 -9.18 5.08 9.80
N THR A 57 -10.19 5.94 9.75
CA THR A 57 -11.58 5.54 9.48
C THR A 57 -11.70 4.77 8.16
N GLY A 58 -12.35 3.60 8.21
CA GLY A 58 -12.61 2.76 7.04
C GLY A 58 -11.59 1.65 6.80
N TYR A 59 -10.42 1.70 7.46
CA TYR A 59 -9.37 0.69 7.29
C TYR A 59 -9.39 -0.40 8.37
N GLY A 60 -8.80 -1.56 8.09
CA GLY A 60 -8.49 -2.55 9.12
C GLY A 60 -7.36 -2.08 10.05
N ARG A 61 -7.44 -2.39 11.34
CA ARG A 61 -6.46 -1.99 12.37
C ARG A 61 -5.44 -3.08 12.62
N ILE A 62 -4.16 -2.69 12.75
CA ILE A 62 -3.10 -3.60 13.16
C ILE A 62 -3.12 -3.72 14.68
N VAL A 63 -3.41 -4.92 15.19
CA VAL A 63 -3.37 -5.21 16.62
C VAL A 63 -2.03 -5.84 16.95
N ARG A 64 -1.27 -5.19 17.84
CA ARG A 64 0.02 -5.70 18.34
C ARG A 64 -0.09 -6.19 19.79
N ASP A 65 0.82 -7.07 20.19
CA ASP A 65 1.01 -7.46 21.59
C ASP A 65 1.94 -6.48 22.33
N ASP A 66 2.15 -6.73 23.64
CA ASP A 66 3.01 -5.89 24.50
C ASP A 66 4.50 -5.93 24.09
N SER A 67 4.89 -6.91 23.27
CA SER A 67 6.23 -7.03 22.68
C SER A 67 6.31 -6.42 21.27
N PHE A 68 5.28 -5.67 20.86
CA PHE A 68 5.13 -5.05 19.54
C PHE A 68 5.03 -6.03 18.36
N ASN A 69 4.77 -7.32 18.59
CA ASN A 69 4.53 -8.27 17.51
C ASN A 69 3.10 -8.14 16.99
N ILE A 70 2.91 -8.36 15.70
CA ILE A 70 1.57 -8.33 15.07
C ILE A 70 0.81 -9.59 15.49
N ARG A 71 -0.39 -9.40 16.04
CA ARG A 71 -1.26 -10.50 16.47
C ARG A 71 -2.33 -10.82 15.42
N ARG A 72 -2.99 -9.78 14.89
CA ARG A 72 -4.07 -9.89 13.92
C ARG A 72 -4.37 -8.53 13.29
N ILE A 73 -5.18 -8.56 12.25
CA ILE A 73 -5.85 -7.39 11.70
C ILE A 73 -7.33 -7.48 12.10
N VAL A 74 -7.96 -6.34 12.38
CA VAL A 74 -9.41 -6.28 12.64
C VAL A 74 -10.02 -5.22 11.75
N GLU A 75 -10.96 -5.64 10.90
CA GLU A 75 -11.65 -4.72 9.98
C GLU A 75 -12.50 -3.70 10.74
N GLN A 76 -12.67 -2.50 10.16
CA GLN A 76 -13.39 -1.38 10.77
C GLN A 76 -14.81 -1.76 11.25
N LYS A 77 -15.52 -2.61 10.50
CA LYS A 77 -16.90 -3.02 10.81
C LYS A 77 -16.97 -4.03 11.96
N ASP A 78 -15.89 -4.76 12.20
CA ASP A 78 -15.76 -5.82 13.20
C ASP A 78 -15.00 -5.34 14.46
N ALA A 79 -14.47 -4.12 14.44
CA ALA A 79 -13.61 -3.57 15.49
C ALA A 79 -14.42 -3.00 16.67
N ALA A 80 -14.04 -3.43 17.88
CA ALA A 80 -14.48 -2.83 19.13
C ALA A 80 -13.89 -1.40 19.30
N PRO A 81 -14.50 -0.54 20.14
CA PRO A 81 -14.05 0.85 20.33
C PRO A 81 -12.56 1.00 20.66
N GLU A 82 -12.00 0.07 21.42
CA GLU A 82 -10.58 0.07 21.83
C GLU A 82 -9.67 -0.17 20.62
N VAL A 83 -10.08 -1.05 19.71
CA VAL A 83 -9.36 -1.32 18.46
C VAL A 83 -9.50 -0.15 17.48
N LEU A 84 -10.67 0.48 17.42
CA LEU A 84 -10.92 1.64 16.57
C LEU A 84 -10.06 2.86 16.91
N ALA A 85 -9.59 2.95 18.16
CA ALA A 85 -8.68 3.99 18.63
C ALA A 85 -7.23 3.82 18.14
N LEU A 86 -6.88 2.67 17.55
CA LEU A 86 -5.56 2.45 16.96
C LEU A 86 -5.43 3.24 15.65
N ASN A 87 -4.25 3.84 15.44
CA ASN A 87 -3.95 4.64 14.25
C ASN A 87 -3.14 3.87 13.19
N GLU A 88 -2.53 2.74 13.56
CA GLU A 88 -1.84 1.87 12.61
C GLU A 88 -2.86 1.02 11.85
N ILE A 89 -2.86 1.16 10.53
CA ILE A 89 -3.80 0.51 9.64
C ILE A 89 -3.13 -0.50 8.71
N ASN A 90 -3.92 -1.47 8.29
CA ASN A 90 -3.59 -2.38 7.21
C ASN A 90 -3.83 -1.70 5.86
N THR A 91 -2.80 -1.67 5.02
CA THR A 91 -2.93 -1.18 3.64
C THR A 91 -3.52 -2.23 2.70
N GLY A 92 -3.51 -3.50 3.11
CA GLY A 92 -3.89 -4.66 2.30
C GLY A 92 -2.77 -5.19 1.41
N ILE A 93 -1.67 -4.45 1.28
CA ILE A 93 -0.46 -4.91 0.59
C ILE A 93 0.31 -5.85 1.51
N MET A 94 0.67 -7.03 1.00
CA MET A 94 1.41 -8.02 1.76
C MET A 94 2.32 -8.89 0.89
N LEU A 95 3.43 -9.32 1.47
CA LEU A 95 4.29 -10.36 0.92
C LEU A 95 4.07 -11.64 1.74
N VAL A 96 3.78 -12.74 1.05
CA VAL A 96 3.44 -14.01 1.67
C VAL A 96 4.23 -15.14 1.04
N ASP A 97 4.67 -16.09 1.85
CA ASP A 97 5.16 -17.40 1.41
C ASP A 97 4.06 -18.14 0.64
N GLY A 98 4.36 -18.57 -0.58
CA GLY A 98 3.39 -19.14 -1.50
C GLY A 98 2.72 -20.43 -0.97
N PRO A 99 3.49 -21.43 -0.53
CA PRO A 99 2.94 -22.64 0.08
C PRO A 99 2.04 -22.37 1.29
N LYS A 100 2.42 -21.44 2.18
CA LYS A 100 1.61 -21.05 3.33
C LYS A 100 0.33 -20.33 2.92
N LEU A 101 0.39 -19.43 1.93
CA LEU A 101 -0.78 -18.69 1.46
C LEU A 101 -1.90 -19.63 1.02
N GLY A 102 -1.59 -20.64 0.19
CA GLY A 102 -2.60 -21.61 -0.27
C GLY A 102 -3.32 -22.31 0.89
N ASN A 103 -2.58 -22.71 1.92
CA ASN A 103 -3.14 -23.38 3.10
C ASN A 103 -4.04 -22.46 3.93
N TRP A 104 -3.66 -21.19 4.11
CA TRP A 104 -4.46 -20.23 4.87
C TRP A 104 -5.71 -19.80 4.10
N ILE A 105 -5.61 -19.56 2.79
CA ILE A 105 -6.76 -19.22 1.94
C ILE A 105 -7.83 -20.31 1.98
N ALA A 106 -7.43 -21.59 1.92
CA ALA A 106 -8.36 -22.73 1.99
C ALA A 106 -9.11 -22.87 3.33
N ARG A 107 -8.64 -22.17 4.38
CA ARG A 107 -9.22 -22.18 5.73
C ARG A 107 -9.98 -20.91 6.07
N LEU A 108 -10.03 -19.94 5.17
CA LEU A 108 -10.85 -18.75 5.37
C LEU A 108 -12.32 -19.15 5.46
N ASP A 109 -13.01 -18.53 6.42
CA ASP A 109 -14.46 -18.56 6.50
C ASP A 109 -15.02 -17.15 6.21
N ASN A 110 -16.33 -17.03 6.31
CA ASN A 110 -17.03 -15.77 6.10
C ASN A 110 -17.88 -15.39 7.32
N ASP A 111 -17.51 -15.86 8.53
CA ASP A 111 -18.19 -15.55 9.78
C ASP A 111 -17.75 -14.18 10.33
N ASN A 112 -18.12 -13.13 9.60
CA ASN A 112 -17.85 -11.74 9.95
C ASN A 112 -19.02 -10.83 9.57
N ALA A 113 -18.96 -9.56 9.98
CA ALA A 113 -20.05 -8.61 9.77
C ALA A 113 -20.42 -8.37 8.30
N GLN A 114 -19.58 -8.75 7.34
CA GLN A 114 -19.84 -8.60 5.89
C GLN A 114 -20.21 -9.91 5.19
N GLY A 115 -20.02 -11.07 5.83
CA GLY A 115 -20.25 -12.36 5.19
C GLY A 115 -19.27 -12.65 4.06
N GLU A 116 -18.05 -12.11 4.13
CA GLU A 116 -17.02 -12.23 3.07
C GLU A 116 -15.74 -12.92 3.53
N TYR A 117 -15.04 -13.60 2.62
CA TYR A 117 -13.68 -14.07 2.90
C TYR A 117 -12.68 -12.90 2.95
N TYR A 118 -12.21 -12.55 4.14
CA TYR A 118 -11.22 -11.50 4.33
C TYR A 118 -9.80 -12.07 4.21
N LEU A 119 -9.00 -11.50 3.31
CA LEU A 119 -7.58 -11.84 3.22
C LEU A 119 -6.83 -11.53 4.53
N THR A 120 -7.31 -10.55 5.30
CA THR A 120 -6.68 -10.10 6.54
C THR A 120 -6.70 -11.13 7.65
N ASP A 121 -7.59 -12.12 7.60
CA ASP A 121 -7.69 -13.19 8.60
C ASP A 121 -6.52 -14.18 8.55
N ILE A 122 -5.80 -14.27 7.42
CA ILE A 122 -4.60 -15.14 7.32
C ILE A 122 -3.53 -14.73 8.34
N VAL A 123 -3.51 -13.46 8.77
CA VAL A 123 -2.54 -12.96 9.76
C VAL A 123 -2.74 -13.64 11.11
N ALA A 124 -3.99 -13.76 11.57
CA ALA A 124 -4.28 -14.44 12.82
C ALA A 124 -3.97 -15.93 12.75
N MET A 125 -4.21 -16.56 11.58
CA MET A 125 -3.85 -17.96 11.34
C MET A 125 -2.34 -18.17 11.37
N ALA A 126 -1.57 -17.30 10.73
CA ALA A 126 -0.11 -17.33 10.73
C ALA A 126 0.43 -17.24 12.17
N VAL A 127 -0.06 -16.27 12.95
CA VAL A 127 0.35 -16.09 14.35
C VAL A 127 0.00 -17.32 15.19
N ALA A 128 -1.18 -17.91 15.02
CA ALA A 128 -1.59 -19.12 15.74
C ALA A 128 -0.70 -20.33 15.42
N GLU A 129 -0.10 -20.38 14.23
CA GLU A 129 0.87 -21.40 13.82
C GLU A 129 2.32 -21.09 14.27
N GLY A 130 2.54 -20.02 15.05
CA GLY A 130 3.88 -19.59 15.44
C GLY A 130 4.69 -19.01 14.28
N THR A 131 4.03 -18.62 13.19
CA THR A 131 4.68 -17.99 12.05
C THR A 131 5.00 -16.54 12.39
N LYS A 132 6.27 -16.14 12.20
CA LYS A 132 6.68 -14.74 12.36
C LYS A 132 5.92 -13.88 11.35
N VAL A 133 5.39 -12.75 11.82
CA VAL A 133 4.73 -11.73 11.00
C VAL A 133 5.48 -10.42 11.22
N GLN A 134 5.96 -9.82 10.15
CA GLN A 134 6.62 -8.52 10.18
C GLN A 134 5.80 -7.45 9.46
N SER A 135 6.18 -6.20 9.66
CA SER A 135 5.61 -5.07 8.91
C SER A 135 6.71 -4.18 8.35
N ALA A 136 6.46 -3.62 7.18
CA ALA A 136 7.16 -2.45 6.66
C ALA A 136 6.21 -1.24 6.65
N GLN A 137 6.76 -0.04 6.51
CA GLN A 137 5.98 1.19 6.30
C GLN A 137 6.50 1.93 5.07
N PRO A 138 5.62 2.59 4.29
CA PRO A 138 6.03 3.43 3.17
C PRO A 138 6.75 4.69 3.67
N LYS A 139 7.47 5.38 2.76
CA LYS A 139 8.05 6.69 3.08
C LYS A 139 7.02 7.81 3.04
N ASP A 140 6.00 7.64 2.23
CA ASP A 140 4.87 8.56 2.07
C ASP A 140 3.55 7.80 2.16
N GLU A 141 2.58 8.33 2.91
CA GLU A 141 1.24 7.71 3.04
C GLU A 141 0.53 7.61 1.69
N PHE A 142 0.80 8.53 0.76
CA PHE A 142 0.21 8.53 -0.58
C PHE A 142 0.59 7.29 -1.40
N GLU A 143 1.71 6.61 -1.08
CA GLU A 143 2.12 5.38 -1.75
C GLU A 143 1.15 4.22 -1.50
N VAL A 144 0.34 4.29 -0.44
CA VAL A 144 -0.57 3.22 -0.01
C VAL A 144 -2.02 3.67 0.02
N MET A 145 -2.32 4.89 -0.42
CA MET A 145 -3.69 5.39 -0.55
C MET A 145 -4.35 4.85 -1.81
N GLY A 146 -5.49 4.19 -1.63
CA GLY A 146 -6.36 3.75 -2.72
C GLY A 146 -7.23 4.88 -3.27
N VAL A 147 -7.74 4.68 -4.50
CA VAL A 147 -8.62 5.60 -5.21
C VAL A 147 -9.99 4.96 -5.42
N ASN A 148 -10.96 5.37 -4.60
CA ASN A 148 -12.35 4.90 -4.67
C ASN A 148 -13.28 5.88 -5.39
N ASP A 149 -12.91 7.17 -5.44
CA ASP A 149 -13.70 8.20 -6.10
C ASP A 149 -12.84 9.21 -6.88
N LYS A 150 -13.51 10.09 -7.62
CA LYS A 150 -12.85 11.11 -8.48
C LYS A 150 -12.12 12.20 -7.68
N ALA A 151 -12.54 12.47 -6.45
CA ALA A 151 -11.86 13.45 -5.60
C ALA A 151 -10.53 12.89 -5.10
N GLN A 152 -10.52 11.62 -4.67
CA GLN A 152 -9.30 10.89 -4.32
C GLN A 152 -8.36 10.76 -5.53
N LEU A 153 -8.88 10.48 -6.72
CA LEU A 153 -8.07 10.45 -7.95
C LEU A 153 -7.37 11.79 -8.21
N ALA A 154 -8.10 12.90 -8.09
CA ALA A 154 -7.53 14.24 -8.26
C ALA A 154 -6.48 14.56 -7.18
N GLN A 155 -6.70 14.10 -5.96
CA GLN A 155 -5.74 14.23 -4.87
C GLN A 155 -4.43 13.47 -5.16
N MET A 156 -4.53 12.22 -5.65
CA MET A 156 -3.38 11.40 -6.05
C MET A 156 -2.62 12.05 -7.19
N GLU A 157 -3.32 12.54 -8.23
CA GLU A 157 -2.68 13.24 -9.35
C GLU A 157 -1.91 14.48 -8.85
N ARG A 158 -2.51 15.30 -7.97
CA ARG A 158 -1.83 16.49 -7.46
C ARG A 158 -0.57 16.14 -6.67
N HIS A 159 -0.61 15.05 -5.89
CA HIS A 159 0.56 14.55 -5.18
C HIS A 159 1.65 14.08 -6.15
N LEU A 160 1.30 13.28 -7.16
CA LEU A 160 2.23 12.84 -8.21
C LEU A 160 2.88 14.04 -8.93
N GLN A 161 2.10 15.05 -9.28
CA GLN A 161 2.61 16.25 -9.93
C GLN A 161 3.59 17.02 -9.03
N LEU A 162 3.37 17.06 -7.71
CA LEU A 162 4.33 17.64 -6.76
C LEU A 162 5.63 16.82 -6.68
N ILE A 163 5.57 15.48 -6.72
CA ILE A 163 6.76 14.63 -6.78
C ILE A 163 7.57 14.95 -8.04
N ARG A 164 6.90 15.01 -9.20
CA ARG A 164 7.52 15.33 -10.49
C ARG A 164 8.15 16.73 -10.49
N ALA A 165 7.43 17.74 -10.01
CA ALA A 165 7.91 19.10 -9.86
C ALA A 165 9.17 19.17 -8.98
N LYS A 166 9.15 18.54 -7.80
CA LYS A 166 10.32 18.47 -6.91
C LYS A 166 11.50 17.76 -7.58
N SER A 167 11.25 16.74 -8.39
CA SER A 167 12.30 16.03 -9.13
C SER A 167 13.00 16.95 -10.15
N LEU A 168 12.23 17.71 -10.94
CA LEU A 168 12.76 18.70 -11.87
C LEU A 168 13.53 19.82 -11.16
N MET A 169 13.03 20.29 -10.02
CA MET A 169 13.73 21.30 -9.23
C MET A 169 15.08 20.76 -8.72
N ARG A 170 15.14 19.49 -8.29
CA ARG A 170 16.40 18.84 -7.92
C ARG A 170 17.37 18.67 -9.09
N SER A 171 16.89 18.60 -10.34
CA SER A 171 17.74 18.55 -11.52
C SER A 171 18.24 19.93 -11.99
N GLY A 172 17.78 21.03 -11.38
CA GLY A 172 18.23 22.39 -11.65
C GLY A 172 17.26 23.27 -12.44
N VAL A 173 16.01 22.84 -12.61
CA VAL A 173 14.95 23.65 -13.21
C VAL A 173 14.33 24.58 -12.15
N THR A 174 14.12 25.84 -12.49
CA THR A 174 13.36 26.77 -11.65
C THR A 174 11.88 26.68 -12.00
N LEU A 175 11.05 26.21 -11.08
CA LEU A 175 9.59 26.32 -11.17
C LEU A 175 9.14 27.50 -10.32
N ARG A 176 8.49 28.50 -10.92
CA ARG A 176 7.98 29.67 -10.17
C ARG A 176 6.97 29.28 -9.10
N ASP A 177 6.15 28.26 -9.38
CA ASP A 177 5.23 27.67 -8.42
C ASP A 177 5.01 26.18 -8.72
N PRO A 178 5.57 25.24 -7.92
CA PRO A 178 5.44 23.81 -8.17
C PRO A 178 4.01 23.29 -7.96
N ALA A 179 3.14 24.02 -7.24
CA ALA A 179 1.73 23.64 -7.08
C ALA A 179 0.87 24.01 -8.30
N ARG A 180 1.38 24.88 -9.19
CA ARG A 180 0.73 25.32 -10.44
C ARG A 180 1.52 24.90 -11.67
N PHE A 181 2.13 23.72 -11.60
CA PHE A 181 2.83 23.08 -12.70
C PHE A 181 2.29 21.66 -12.88
N ASP A 182 2.09 21.25 -14.13
CA ASP A 182 1.69 19.89 -14.49
C ASP A 182 2.61 19.32 -15.57
N LEU A 183 3.23 18.19 -15.28
CA LEU A 183 3.98 17.36 -16.22
C LEU A 183 3.14 16.14 -16.60
N ARG A 184 2.59 16.14 -17.81
CA ARG A 184 1.75 15.09 -18.42
C ARG A 184 2.52 14.35 -19.51
N GLY A 185 3.62 13.72 -19.12
CA GLY A 185 4.55 13.03 -20.02
C GLY A 185 5.96 13.09 -19.44
N SER A 186 6.93 13.39 -20.29
CA SER A 186 8.33 13.54 -19.91
C SER A 186 8.85 14.93 -20.26
N LEU A 187 9.78 15.44 -19.44
CA LEU A 187 10.49 16.68 -19.68
C LEU A 187 11.97 16.44 -19.43
N THR A 188 12.77 16.58 -20.47
CA THR A 188 14.20 16.79 -20.35
C THR A 188 14.42 18.30 -20.35
N ALA A 189 15.14 18.84 -19.36
CA ALA A 189 15.42 20.26 -19.30
C ALA A 189 16.88 20.49 -18.88
N GLY A 190 17.50 21.52 -19.46
CA GLY A 190 18.80 22.00 -19.02
C GLY A 190 18.74 22.60 -17.61
N ARG A 191 19.91 22.82 -17.01
CA ARG A 191 20.04 23.61 -15.78
C ARG A 191 19.68 25.07 -16.07
N ASP A 192 19.14 25.74 -15.05
CA ASP A 192 18.77 27.17 -15.08
C ASP A 192 17.66 27.51 -16.09
N VAL A 193 16.94 26.50 -16.60
CA VAL A 193 15.65 26.69 -17.28
C VAL A 193 14.63 27.15 -16.25
N GLU A 194 13.86 28.19 -16.60
CA GLU A 194 12.78 28.71 -15.77
C GLU A 194 11.43 28.43 -16.43
N LEU A 195 10.50 27.86 -15.66
CA LEU A 195 9.12 27.69 -16.04
C LEU A 195 8.23 28.53 -15.12
N ASP A 196 7.42 29.38 -15.75
CA ASP A 196 6.46 30.22 -15.03
C ASP A 196 5.25 29.41 -14.55
N ILE A 197 4.32 30.09 -13.89
CA ILE A 197 3.11 29.54 -13.31
C ILE A 197 2.14 29.03 -14.38
N ASN A 198 1.33 28.04 -14.03
CA ASN A 198 0.29 27.43 -14.89
C ASN A 198 0.83 26.77 -16.18
N VAL A 199 2.13 26.46 -16.23
CA VAL A 199 2.73 25.71 -17.34
C VAL A 199 2.27 24.24 -17.26
N VAL A 200 1.77 23.75 -18.41
CA VAL A 200 1.46 22.34 -18.63
C VAL A 200 2.39 21.82 -19.73
N ILE A 201 3.21 20.83 -19.39
CA ILE A 201 4.06 20.12 -20.35
C ILE A 201 3.41 18.78 -20.65
N ALA A 202 3.12 18.50 -21.92
CA ALA A 202 2.44 17.27 -22.33
C ALA A 202 3.20 16.57 -23.46
N GLY A 203 3.23 15.23 -23.40
CA GLY A 203 4.04 14.41 -24.31
C GLY A 203 5.51 14.36 -23.91
N ASP A 204 6.38 14.09 -24.87
CA ASP A 204 7.82 14.05 -24.67
C ASP A 204 8.45 15.37 -25.13
N VAL A 205 8.94 16.17 -24.17
CA VAL A 205 9.46 17.53 -24.40
C VAL A 205 10.92 17.61 -23.94
N VAL A 206 11.73 18.36 -24.71
CA VAL A 206 13.18 18.59 -24.50
C VAL A 206 13.48 20.09 -24.48
#